data_AF-A0A7V6IUQ7-F1
#
_entry.id   AF-A0A7V6IUQ7-F1
#
_cell.length_a   1.000
_cell.length_b   1.000
_cell.length_c   1.000
_cell.angle_alpha   90.00
_cell.angle_beta   90.00
_cell.angle_gamma   90.00
#
_symmetry.space_group_name_H-M   'P 1'
#
loop_
_entity.id
_entity.type
_entity.pdbx_description
1 polymer ?
#
loop_
_entity_poly.entity_id
_entity_poly.type
_entity_poly.pdbx_seq_one_letter_code
_entity_poly.pdbx_strand_id
1 'polypeptide(L)'
;MLSLLILLVGVGVFFTFYLVFVPEALRDYEYEVPEMSLSDAGTKAYHKLIDDSEFYHKEPVAYYENNDFGFVALRTYIEWDYSSGDPISVCFKFRFYKIGNFREKDYYVVLRKDELIIAEVYYDGQNEIIIESLEESMLYFEVRKSQNNDLVYTSDEFPMKKDFYNQDEEIYYGGQYMENSKKVTILFFVFTHLSAIVTGLLLYIFRNFIFVNMKVNRKQLFFGKLFKGEA
;
A
#
# COMPACT_ATOMS: atom_id res chain seq x y z
N MET A 1 -20.62 -40.48 -2.90
CA MET A 1 -21.52 -39.36 -2.60
C MET A 1 -21.17 -38.68 -1.27
N LEU A 2 -21.12 -39.41 -0.15
CA LEU A 2 -20.79 -38.83 1.16
C LEU A 2 -19.41 -38.13 1.22
N SER A 3 -18.36 -38.75 0.66
CA SER A 3 -17.01 -38.13 0.62
C SER A 3 -16.97 -36.84 -0.21
N LEU A 4 -17.76 -36.75 -1.29
CA LEU A 4 -17.90 -35.55 -2.09
C LEU A 4 -18.60 -34.44 -1.29
N LEU A 5 -19.65 -34.79 -0.55
CA LEU A 5 -20.34 -33.87 0.37
C LEU A 5 -19.40 -33.32 1.45
N ILE A 6 -18.55 -34.17 2.03
CA ILE A 6 -17.56 -33.74 3.03
C ILE A 6 -16.53 -32.78 2.43
N LEU A 7 -16.05 -33.04 1.20
CA LEU A 7 -15.17 -32.11 0.49
C LEU A 7 -15.86 -30.78 0.19
N LEU A 8 -17.13 -30.80 -0.22
CA LEU A 8 -17.93 -29.59 -0.45
C LEU A 8 -18.13 -28.78 0.83
N VAL A 9 -18.34 -29.42 1.98
CA VAL A 9 -18.39 -28.75 3.29
C VAL A 9 -17.05 -28.09 3.59
N GLY A 10 -15.93 -28.77 3.34
CA GLY A 10 -14.59 -28.20 3.47
C GLY A 10 -14.40 -26.94 2.64
N VAL A 11 -14.70 -27.02 1.34
CA VAL A 11 -14.64 -25.87 0.42
C VAL A 11 -15.58 -24.75 0.85
N GLY A 12 -16.78 -25.08 1.33
CA GLY A 12 -17.74 -24.10 1.84
C GLY A 12 -17.24 -23.36 3.08
N VAL A 13 -16.59 -24.06 4.01
CA VAL A 13 -15.95 -23.44 5.18
C VAL A 13 -14.83 -22.48 4.76
N PHE A 14 -13.96 -22.90 3.84
CA PHE A 14 -12.92 -22.03 3.28
C PHE A 14 -13.52 -20.76 2.67
N PHE A 15 -14.50 -20.93 1.78
CA PHE A 15 -15.13 -19.81 1.06
C PHE A 15 -15.85 -18.84 2.00
N THR A 16 -16.49 -19.36 3.05
CA THR A 16 -17.17 -18.53 4.07
C THR A 16 -16.16 -17.68 4.84
N PHE A 17 -15.04 -18.27 5.29
CA PHE A 17 -13.98 -17.50 5.95
C PHE A 17 -13.34 -16.48 5.00
N TYR A 18 -13.08 -16.86 3.76
CA TYR A 18 -12.51 -15.96 2.75
C TYR A 18 -13.41 -14.73 2.53
N LEU A 19 -14.72 -14.92 2.30
CA LEU A 19 -15.64 -13.82 2.06
C LEU A 19 -15.85 -12.89 3.26
N VAL A 20 -15.75 -13.40 4.49
CA VAL A 20 -15.97 -12.59 5.69
C VAL A 20 -14.71 -11.79 6.07
N PHE A 21 -13.53 -12.40 5.97
CA PHE A 21 -12.32 -11.83 6.57
C PHE A 21 -11.36 -11.20 5.55
N VAL A 22 -11.40 -11.59 4.27
CA VAL A 22 -10.54 -10.96 3.26
C VAL A 22 -10.94 -9.50 3.01
N PRO A 23 -12.23 -9.13 2.86
CA PRO A 23 -12.60 -7.72 2.73
C PRO A 23 -12.14 -6.87 3.92
N GLU A 24 -12.20 -7.42 5.14
CA GLU A 24 -11.74 -6.72 6.35
C GLU A 24 -10.21 -6.63 6.43
N ALA A 25 -9.49 -7.60 5.88
CA ALA A 25 -8.03 -7.56 5.79
C ALA A 25 -7.53 -6.62 4.69
N LEU A 26 -8.29 -6.44 3.61
CA LEU A 26 -8.03 -5.44 2.57
C LEU A 26 -8.27 -4.02 3.09
N ARG A 27 -9.23 -3.86 4.02
CA ARG A 27 -9.47 -2.61 4.77
C ARG A 27 -8.46 -2.34 5.86
N ASP A 28 -7.59 -3.31 6.18
CA ASP A 28 -6.48 -3.07 7.08
C ASP A 28 -5.34 -2.52 6.24
N TYR A 29 -5.12 -1.24 6.39
CA TYR A 29 -4.29 -0.47 5.50
C TYR A 29 -2.87 -0.37 6.13
N GLU A 30 -1.80 -0.68 5.36
CA GLU A 30 -0.40 -0.40 5.73
C GLU A 30 0.17 0.86 5.06
N TYR A 31 0.96 1.65 5.79
CA TYR A 31 1.65 2.81 5.20
C TYR A 31 2.42 2.37 3.96
N GLU A 32 2.25 3.13 2.89
CA GLU A 32 2.95 2.82 1.66
C GLU A 32 4.45 2.93 1.87
N VAL A 33 5.21 1.96 1.32
CA VAL A 33 6.65 1.94 1.51
C VAL A 33 7.28 2.90 0.50
N PRO A 34 8.11 3.86 0.95
CA PRO A 34 8.84 4.74 0.04
C PRO A 34 9.75 3.95 -0.90
N GLU A 35 9.98 4.46 -2.12
CA GLU A 35 10.84 3.83 -3.13
C GLU A 35 12.27 3.55 -2.63
N MET A 36 12.72 4.33 -1.65
CA MET A 36 14.00 4.15 -0.98
C MET A 36 13.84 3.69 0.46
N SER A 37 14.81 2.89 0.93
CA SER A 37 14.84 2.46 2.33
C SER A 37 15.10 3.64 3.26
N LEU A 38 14.14 3.93 4.15
CA LEU A 38 14.31 4.91 5.22
C LEU A 38 14.87 4.26 6.49
N SER A 39 15.54 5.07 7.32
CA SER A 39 15.83 4.72 8.70
C SER A 39 14.54 4.65 9.54
N ASP A 40 14.54 3.99 10.70
CA ASP A 40 13.36 3.93 11.59
C ASP A 40 12.79 5.32 11.93
N ALA A 41 13.67 6.30 12.15
CA ALA A 41 13.28 7.68 12.40
C ALA A 41 12.67 8.34 11.15
N GLY A 42 13.21 8.02 9.96
CA GLY A 42 12.67 8.48 8.69
C GLY A 42 11.31 7.88 8.37
N THR A 43 11.13 6.58 8.60
CA THR A 43 9.85 5.89 8.45
C THR A 43 8.78 6.52 9.33
N LYS A 44 9.10 6.81 10.60
CA LYS A 44 8.16 7.51 11.50
C LYS A 44 7.81 8.92 11.02
N ALA A 45 8.79 9.67 10.53
CA ALA A 45 8.55 11.02 10.00
C ALA A 45 7.70 10.98 8.73
N TYR A 46 7.94 10.00 7.85
CA TYR A 46 7.18 9.78 6.63
C TYR A 46 5.72 9.37 6.92
N HIS A 47 5.50 8.45 7.87
CA HIS A 47 4.15 8.08 8.29
C HIS A 47 3.38 9.27 8.87
N LYS A 48 4.04 10.07 9.71
CA LYS A 48 3.44 11.30 10.24
C LYS A 48 3.09 12.30 9.13
N LEU A 49 3.97 12.43 8.13
CA LEU A 49 3.73 13.25 6.95
C LEU A 49 2.47 12.82 6.19
N ILE A 50 2.28 11.51 6.01
CA ILE A 50 1.08 10.93 5.41
C ILE A 50 -0.16 11.22 6.27
N ASP A 51 -0.06 10.99 7.58
CA ASP A 51 -1.17 11.20 8.53
C ASP A 51 -1.66 12.65 8.53
N ASP A 52 -0.74 13.61 8.40
CA ASP A 52 -1.05 15.04 8.42
C ASP A 52 -1.52 15.58 7.05
N SER A 53 -1.59 14.74 6.01
CA SER A 53 -1.95 15.13 4.63
C SER A 53 -3.34 14.61 4.26
N GLU A 54 -4.16 15.40 3.56
CA GLU A 54 -5.51 14.97 3.12
C GLU A 54 -5.49 14.19 1.80
N PHE A 55 -4.57 14.55 0.90
CA PHE A 55 -4.31 13.90 -0.37
C PHE A 55 -2.83 14.08 -0.69
N TYR A 56 -2.18 13.04 -1.19
CA TYR A 56 -0.75 13.12 -1.52
C TYR A 56 -0.39 12.26 -2.72
N HIS A 57 0.72 12.61 -3.35
CA HIS A 57 1.40 11.73 -4.29
C HIS A 57 2.60 11.10 -3.61
N LYS A 58 2.91 9.86 -4.01
CA LYS A 58 4.16 9.20 -3.67
C LYS A 58 5.32 10.11 -4.01
N GLU A 59 6.09 10.46 -3.00
CA GLU A 59 7.50 10.79 -3.14
C GLU A 59 8.26 10.45 -1.88
N PRO A 60 9.48 9.95 -2.05
CA PRO A 60 10.50 10.15 -1.07
C PRO A 60 11.74 10.68 -1.76
N VAL A 61 12.02 11.96 -1.57
CA VAL A 61 13.43 12.32 -1.47
C VAL A 61 13.78 12.25 -0.01
N ALA A 62 14.24 11.07 0.41
CA ALA A 62 15.26 11.04 1.43
C ALA A 62 16.64 11.02 0.77
N TYR A 63 17.56 11.76 1.33
CA TYR A 63 18.97 11.59 1.01
C TYR A 63 19.64 11.20 2.31
N TYR A 64 20.25 10.01 2.32
CA TYR A 64 21.07 9.53 3.41
C TYR A 64 22.45 9.25 2.86
N GLU A 65 23.39 10.15 3.13
CA GLU A 65 24.80 9.81 2.96
C GLU A 65 25.38 9.54 4.35
N ASN A 66 25.80 8.30 4.57
CA ASN A 66 26.57 7.88 5.75
C ASN A 66 25.97 8.27 7.14
N ASN A 67 24.64 8.32 7.27
CA ASN A 67 23.89 8.76 8.47
C ASN A 67 23.99 10.26 8.82
N ASP A 68 24.53 11.11 7.95
CA ASP A 68 24.84 12.50 8.29
C ASP A 68 23.78 13.51 7.86
N PHE A 69 22.96 13.21 6.85
CA PHE A 69 21.84 14.05 6.41
C PHE A 69 20.59 13.19 6.22
N GLY A 70 19.43 13.73 6.55
CA GLY A 70 18.16 13.03 6.45
C GLY A 70 17.04 14.05 6.31
N PHE A 71 16.36 14.01 5.17
CA PHE A 71 15.28 14.90 4.81
C PHE A 71 14.14 14.08 4.23
N VAL A 72 12.89 14.48 4.43
CA VAL A 72 11.76 13.90 3.69
C VAL A 72 10.87 15.06 3.25
N ALA A 73 10.47 14.99 1.98
CA ALA A 73 9.49 15.88 1.38
C ALA A 73 8.24 15.09 0.99
N LEU A 74 7.07 15.71 1.17
CA LEU A 74 5.81 15.19 0.63
C LEU A 74 5.11 16.28 -0.18
N ARG A 75 4.56 15.89 -1.33
CA ARG A 75 3.68 16.71 -2.16
C ARG A 75 2.24 16.38 -1.81
N THR A 76 1.51 17.37 -1.35
CA THR A 76 0.10 17.25 -0.98
C THR A 76 -0.72 18.25 -1.78
N TYR A 77 -2.03 18.08 -1.78
CA TYR A 77 -2.94 18.87 -2.61
C TYR A 77 -3.87 19.70 -1.72
N ILE A 78 -4.11 20.96 -2.10
CA ILE A 78 -5.12 21.82 -1.48
C ILE A 78 -6.47 21.40 -2.07
N GLU A 79 -7.31 20.80 -1.23
CA GLU A 79 -8.74 20.52 -1.40
C GLU A 79 -9.19 20.19 -2.83
N TRP A 80 -9.48 18.90 -3.05
CA TRP A 80 -10.06 18.43 -4.31
C TRP A 80 -11.58 18.59 -4.28
N ASP A 81 -12.12 19.59 -4.97
CA ASP A 81 -13.57 19.71 -5.17
C ASP A 81 -13.99 19.10 -6.51
N TYR A 82 -14.60 17.92 -6.46
CA TYR A 82 -15.08 17.16 -7.62
C TYR A 82 -16.32 17.80 -8.31
N SER A 83 -16.89 18.87 -7.76
CA SER A 83 -18.29 19.24 -8.03
C SER A 83 -18.55 20.16 -9.24
N SER A 84 -17.55 20.68 -9.95
CA SER A 84 -17.76 21.72 -10.98
C SER A 84 -17.69 21.27 -12.44
N GLY A 85 -17.05 20.13 -12.77
CA GLY A 85 -16.89 19.67 -14.15
C GLY A 85 -15.93 20.53 -15.01
N ASP A 86 -15.29 21.52 -14.43
CA ASP A 86 -14.18 22.28 -15.03
C ASP A 86 -12.84 21.59 -14.70
N PRO A 87 -11.78 21.75 -15.52
CA PRO A 87 -10.43 21.29 -15.17
C PRO A 87 -10.00 21.92 -13.84
N ILE A 88 -9.87 21.09 -12.81
CA ILE A 88 -9.58 21.53 -11.44
C ILE A 88 -8.11 21.92 -11.37
N SER A 89 -7.83 23.21 -11.15
CA SER A 89 -6.47 23.66 -10.84
C SER A 89 -6.16 23.28 -9.40
N VAL A 90 -5.40 22.21 -9.23
CA VAL A 90 -4.97 21.76 -7.91
C VAL A 90 -3.74 22.56 -7.48
N CYS A 91 -3.79 23.13 -6.28
CA CYS A 91 -2.65 23.78 -5.65
C CYS A 91 -1.87 22.74 -4.84
N PHE A 92 -0.54 22.87 -4.80
CA PHE A 92 0.31 21.92 -4.11
C PHE A 92 0.81 22.50 -2.79
N LYS A 93 0.82 21.69 -1.74
CA LYS A 93 1.55 21.97 -0.52
C LYS A 93 2.74 21.03 -0.43
N PHE A 94 3.86 21.58 0.02
CA PHE A 94 5.09 20.83 0.24
C PHE A 94 5.39 20.86 1.72
N ARG A 95 5.70 19.70 2.28
CA ARG A 95 6.10 19.62 3.68
C ARG A 95 7.46 18.98 3.82
N PHE A 96 8.30 19.62 4.62
CA PHE A 96 9.70 19.24 4.79
C PHE A 96 10.03 18.88 6.25
N TYR A 97 10.65 17.72 6.45
CA TYR A 97 11.01 17.19 7.77
C TYR A 97 12.48 16.78 7.83
N LYS A 98 13.09 17.00 8.99
CA LYS A 98 14.47 16.60 9.30
C LYS A 98 14.49 15.28 10.06
N ILE A 99 15.45 14.42 9.72
CA ILE A 99 15.65 13.13 10.38
C ILE A 99 17.08 13.06 10.93
N GLY A 100 17.22 12.49 12.13
CA GLY A 100 18.51 12.24 12.77
C GLY A 100 19.10 13.40 13.58
N ASN A 101 20.38 13.28 13.95
CA ASN A 101 21.13 14.24 14.80
C ASN A 101 21.64 15.48 14.05
N PHE A 102 21.01 15.75 12.92
CA PHE A 102 21.29 16.90 12.08
C PHE A 102 21.15 18.22 12.89
N ARG A 103 21.89 19.29 12.58
CA ARG A 103 21.71 20.61 13.26
C ARG A 103 20.96 21.56 12.33
N GLU A 104 19.80 22.02 12.78
CA GLU A 104 18.80 22.74 11.96
C GLU A 104 19.34 23.96 11.21
N LYS A 105 20.42 24.58 11.70
CA LYS A 105 21.02 25.79 11.12
C LYS A 105 21.91 25.54 9.91
N ASP A 106 22.31 24.31 9.67
CA ASP A 106 23.37 24.03 8.71
C ASP A 106 22.87 23.92 7.26
N TYR A 107 21.56 23.73 7.03
CA TYR A 107 20.98 23.49 5.70
C TYR A 107 19.64 24.21 5.55
N TYR A 108 19.29 24.52 4.30
CA TYR A 108 18.01 25.10 3.91
C TYR A 108 17.56 24.54 2.56
N VAL A 109 16.26 24.62 2.30
CA VAL A 109 15.64 24.15 1.06
C VAL A 109 15.36 25.34 0.16
N VAL A 110 15.70 25.24 -1.10
CA VAL A 110 15.38 26.23 -2.13
C VAL A 110 14.41 25.61 -3.10
N LEU A 111 13.20 26.14 -3.19
CA LEU A 111 12.24 25.79 -4.22
C LEU A 111 12.46 26.69 -5.43
N ARG A 112 12.60 26.06 -6.60
CA ARG A 112 12.87 26.75 -7.86
C ARG A 112 11.82 26.43 -8.92
N LYS A 113 11.62 27.40 -9.82
CA LYS A 113 10.98 27.27 -11.12
C LYS A 113 11.98 27.73 -12.15
N ASP A 114 12.42 26.83 -13.02
CA ASP A 114 13.50 27.11 -13.98
C ASP A 114 14.74 27.68 -13.25
N GLU A 115 15.13 28.93 -13.55
CA GLU A 115 16.23 29.64 -12.89
C GLU A 115 15.79 30.53 -11.71
N LEU A 116 14.48 30.68 -11.48
CA LEU A 116 13.91 31.55 -10.46
C LEU A 116 13.75 30.84 -9.12
N ILE A 117 14.18 31.51 -8.05
CA ILE A 117 13.94 31.08 -6.67
C ILE A 117 12.54 31.52 -6.27
N ILE A 118 11.66 30.56 -6.01
CA ILE A 118 10.29 30.80 -5.54
C ILE A 118 10.26 30.94 -4.02
N ALA A 119 10.97 30.07 -3.33
CA ALA A 119 11.01 30.09 -1.87
C ALA A 119 12.35 29.59 -1.34
N GLU A 120 12.81 30.20 -0.26
CA GLU A 120 13.90 29.69 0.56
C GLU A 120 13.35 29.36 1.94
N VAL A 121 13.54 28.12 2.37
CA VAL A 121 12.99 27.59 3.60
C VAL A 121 14.11 27.09 4.50
N TYR A 122 14.37 27.88 5.54
CA TYR A 122 15.24 27.52 6.64
C TYR A 122 14.47 26.64 7.60
N TYR A 123 15.05 25.51 7.99
CA TYR A 123 14.35 24.54 8.84
C TYR A 123 14.13 25.07 10.26
N ASP A 124 12.86 25.14 10.68
CA ASP A 124 12.41 25.56 12.02
C ASP A 124 11.84 24.38 12.85
N GLY A 125 11.50 23.27 12.19
CA GLY A 125 10.89 22.09 12.83
C GLY A 125 9.90 21.41 11.90
N GLN A 126 8.88 22.13 11.43
CA GLN A 126 7.99 21.66 10.36
C GLN A 126 7.69 22.83 9.46
N ASN A 127 8.09 22.72 8.19
CA ASN A 127 7.84 23.79 7.23
C ASN A 127 6.86 23.30 6.17
N GLU A 128 5.78 24.04 6.01
CA GLU A 128 4.80 23.89 4.93
C GLU A 128 4.99 25.05 3.96
N ILE A 129 5.23 24.74 2.68
CA ILE A 129 5.16 25.71 1.60
C ILE A 129 3.87 25.46 0.84
N ILE A 130 3.01 26.47 0.80
CA ILE A 130 1.81 26.48 -0.03
C ILE A 130 2.16 27.19 -1.34
N ILE A 131 1.96 26.51 -2.46
CA ILE A 131 2.16 27.07 -3.78
C ILE A 131 0.79 27.20 -4.46
N GLU A 132 0.33 28.44 -4.61
CA GLU A 132 -0.88 28.81 -5.34
C GLU A 132 -0.47 29.57 -6.61
N SER A 133 -0.67 28.99 -7.80
CA SER A 133 -0.35 29.66 -9.07
C SER A 133 -1.31 29.26 -10.17
N LEU A 134 -1.55 30.20 -11.08
CA LEU A 134 -2.41 30.03 -12.26
C LEU A 134 -1.65 29.52 -13.50
N GLU A 135 -0.31 29.54 -13.50
CA GLU A 135 0.51 29.12 -14.66
C GLU A 135 1.04 27.69 -14.51
N GLU A 136 0.91 26.89 -15.58
CA GLU A 136 1.58 25.59 -15.68
C GLU A 136 3.10 25.78 -15.74
N SER A 137 3.84 25.08 -14.88
CA SER A 137 5.30 25.05 -14.92
C SER A 137 5.86 23.85 -14.17
N MET A 138 7.13 23.55 -14.40
CA MET A 138 7.88 22.55 -13.63
C MET A 138 8.62 23.23 -12.47
N LEU A 139 8.64 22.54 -11.34
CA LEU A 139 9.28 22.94 -10.11
C LEU A 139 10.32 21.88 -9.75
N TYR A 140 11.36 22.29 -9.04
CA TYR A 140 12.26 21.37 -8.37
C TYR A 140 12.73 22.03 -7.08
N PHE A 141 13.23 21.23 -6.14
CA PHE A 141 13.86 21.78 -4.95
C PHE A 141 15.31 21.36 -4.85
N GLU A 142 16.09 22.23 -4.25
CA GLU A 142 17.48 22.01 -3.90
C GLU A 142 17.62 22.02 -2.38
N VAL A 143 18.48 21.16 -1.86
CA VAL A 143 18.96 21.31 -0.48
C VAL A 143 20.36 21.89 -0.55
N ARG A 144 20.59 22.95 0.21
CA ARG A 144 21.86 23.66 0.25
C ARG A 144 22.38 23.84 1.67
N LYS A 145 23.70 23.92 1.82
CA LYS A 145 24.33 24.24 3.10
C LYS A 145 24.21 25.74 3.38
N SER A 146 23.73 26.11 4.55
CA SER A 146 23.56 27.50 4.98
C SER A 146 24.88 28.27 5.10
N GLN A 147 25.99 27.56 5.37
CA GLN A 147 27.28 28.19 5.67
C GLN A 147 28.00 28.70 4.40
N ASN A 148 27.86 27.99 3.29
CA ASN A 148 28.62 28.24 2.06
C ASN A 148 27.79 28.12 0.77
N ASN A 149 26.49 27.85 0.86
CA ASN A 149 25.58 27.70 -0.27
C ASN A 149 25.90 26.52 -1.21
N ASP A 150 26.67 25.54 -0.73
CA ASP A 150 26.97 24.32 -1.49
C ASP A 150 25.69 23.52 -1.73
N LEU A 151 25.52 23.04 -2.96
CA LEU A 151 24.44 22.14 -3.34
C LEU A 151 24.71 20.74 -2.77
N VAL A 152 23.71 20.21 -2.07
CA VAL A 152 23.76 18.89 -1.42
C VAL A 152 22.88 17.91 -2.18
N TYR A 153 21.72 18.38 -2.63
CA TYR A 153 20.72 17.56 -3.29
C TYR A 153 19.87 18.41 -4.24
N THR A 154 19.42 17.82 -5.35
CA THR A 154 18.43 18.39 -6.28
C THR A 154 17.39 17.33 -6.57
N SER A 155 16.10 17.67 -6.44
CA SER A 155 15.01 16.77 -6.79
C SER A 155 14.82 16.64 -8.29
N ASP A 156 14.15 15.57 -8.70
CA ASP A 156 13.54 15.55 -10.03
C ASP A 156 12.54 16.70 -10.18
N GLU A 157 12.32 17.12 -11.42
CA GLU A 157 11.35 18.16 -11.74
C GLU A 157 9.91 17.63 -11.62
N PHE A 158 9.00 18.49 -11.20
CA PHE A 158 7.62 18.14 -10.97
C PHE A 158 6.64 19.24 -11.35
N PRO A 159 5.44 18.88 -11.84
CA PRO A 159 4.50 19.87 -12.32
C PRO A 159 3.85 20.64 -11.16
N MET A 160 3.74 21.95 -11.32
CA MET A 160 3.06 22.89 -10.40
C MET A 160 1.54 22.79 -10.47
N LYS A 161 1.01 22.25 -11.57
CA LYS A 161 -0.41 21.98 -11.80
C LYS A 161 -0.56 20.58 -12.34
N LYS A 162 -1.60 19.88 -11.92
CA LYS A 162 -1.91 18.57 -12.44
C LYS A 162 -3.39 18.46 -12.71
N ASP A 163 -3.72 18.09 -13.94
CA ASP A 163 -5.08 17.75 -14.33
C ASP A 163 -5.34 16.26 -14.04
N PHE A 164 -6.21 16.01 -13.07
CA PHE A 164 -6.56 14.65 -12.65
C PHE A 164 -7.62 13.98 -13.52
N TYR A 165 -8.22 14.68 -14.48
CA TYR A 165 -9.24 14.07 -15.35
C TYR A 165 -8.67 13.14 -16.42
N ASN A 166 -7.37 13.26 -16.74
CA ASN A 166 -6.78 12.64 -17.93
C ASN A 166 -5.61 11.67 -17.64
N GLN A 167 -5.36 11.28 -16.39
CA GLN A 167 -4.21 10.43 -16.04
C GLN A 167 -4.55 9.20 -15.18
N ASP A 168 -3.84 8.11 -15.47
CA ASP A 168 -3.83 6.81 -14.76
C ASP A 168 -2.99 6.84 -13.46
N GLU A 169 -2.60 8.01 -12.96
CA GLU A 169 -1.74 8.10 -11.78
C GLU A 169 -2.54 8.00 -10.47
N GLU A 170 -2.10 7.11 -9.58
CA GLU A 170 -2.76 6.85 -8.30
C GLU A 170 -2.60 8.05 -7.35
N ILE A 171 -3.72 8.64 -6.95
CA ILE A 171 -3.81 9.62 -5.86
C ILE A 171 -4.10 8.86 -4.57
N TYR A 172 -3.31 9.12 -3.54
CA TYR A 172 -3.54 8.56 -2.23
C TYR A 172 -4.27 9.58 -1.37
N TYR A 173 -5.28 9.11 -0.64
CA TYR A 173 -5.96 9.92 0.35
C TYR A 173 -5.20 9.83 1.67
N GLY A 174 -5.22 10.92 2.41
CA GLY A 174 -4.77 11.01 3.78
C GLY A 174 -5.35 9.92 4.66
N GLY A 175 -4.49 9.18 5.36
CA GLY A 175 -4.92 8.04 6.16
C GLY A 175 -5.52 6.89 5.36
N GLN A 176 -5.31 6.83 4.03
CA GLN A 176 -5.48 5.62 3.25
C GLN A 176 -4.11 5.02 2.99
N TYR A 177 -4.03 3.77 3.37
CA TYR A 177 -2.83 3.00 3.34
C TYR A 177 -3.03 1.85 2.34
N MET A 178 -1.96 1.23 1.86
CA MET A 178 -2.08 0.14 0.89
C MET A 178 -2.83 -1.05 1.50
N GLU A 179 -3.57 -1.80 0.69
CA GLU A 179 -4.15 -3.08 1.12
C GLU A 179 -3.04 -3.99 1.70
N ASN A 180 -3.23 -4.50 2.93
CA ASN A 180 -2.25 -5.37 3.58
C ASN A 180 -2.22 -6.76 2.94
N SER A 181 -1.52 -6.86 1.81
CA SER A 181 -1.35 -8.09 1.03
C SER A 181 -0.73 -9.24 1.84
N LYS A 182 0.11 -8.93 2.84
CA LYS A 182 0.71 -9.93 3.74
C LYS A 182 -0.34 -10.54 4.66
N LYS A 183 -1.21 -9.72 5.25
CA LYS A 183 -2.31 -10.18 6.10
C LYS A 183 -3.31 -11.03 5.31
N VAL A 184 -3.66 -10.61 4.09
CA VAL A 184 -4.49 -11.41 3.16
C VAL A 184 -3.86 -12.77 2.88
N THR A 185 -2.55 -12.79 2.61
CA THR A 185 -1.80 -14.02 2.37
C THR A 185 -1.80 -14.95 3.59
N ILE A 186 -1.57 -14.41 4.79
CA ILE A 186 -1.60 -15.18 6.05
C ILE A 186 -2.99 -15.76 6.29
N LEU A 187 -4.05 -14.96 6.12
CA LEU A 187 -5.43 -15.42 6.29
C LEU A 187 -5.79 -16.52 5.29
N PHE A 188 -5.35 -16.39 4.03
CA PHE A 188 -5.51 -17.44 3.03
C PHE A 188 -4.89 -18.77 3.48
N PHE A 189 -3.65 -18.74 4.01
CA PHE A 189 -3.01 -19.93 4.57
C PHE A 189 -3.80 -20.50 5.73
N VAL A 190 -4.20 -19.68 6.71
CA VAL A 190 -4.95 -20.12 7.89
C VAL A 190 -6.28 -20.76 7.49
N PHE A 191 -7.04 -20.16 6.58
CA PHE A 191 -8.33 -20.69 6.13
C PHE A 191 -8.20 -21.99 5.35
N THR A 192 -7.16 -22.11 4.52
CA THR A 192 -6.86 -23.35 3.79
C THR A 192 -6.59 -24.50 4.76
N HIS A 193 -5.79 -24.26 5.81
CA HIS A 193 -5.47 -25.29 6.79
C HIS A 193 -6.67 -25.65 7.68
N LEU A 194 -7.45 -24.65 8.13
CA LEU A 194 -8.69 -24.89 8.89
C LEU A 194 -9.69 -25.71 8.08
N SER A 195 -9.89 -25.39 6.81
CA SER A 195 -10.75 -26.15 5.90
C SER A 195 -10.27 -27.59 5.73
N ALA A 196 -8.96 -27.81 5.57
CA ALA A 196 -8.38 -29.14 5.49
C ALA A 196 -8.58 -29.94 6.79
N ILE A 197 -8.41 -29.31 7.95
CA ILE A 197 -8.65 -29.92 9.27
C ILE A 197 -10.12 -30.34 9.40
N VAL A 198 -11.06 -29.44 9.11
CA VAL A 198 -12.51 -29.75 9.18
C VAL A 198 -12.86 -30.89 8.24
N THR A 199 -12.35 -30.87 7.01
CA THR A 199 -12.56 -31.94 6.03
C THR A 199 -12.00 -33.27 6.52
N GLY A 200 -10.75 -33.28 7.01
CA GLY A 200 -10.10 -34.48 7.54
C GLY A 200 -10.82 -35.05 8.77
N LEU A 201 -11.30 -34.18 9.65
CA LEU A 201 -12.02 -34.56 10.87
C LEU A 201 -13.39 -35.17 10.52
N LEU A 202 -14.11 -34.59 9.55
CA LEU A 202 -15.35 -35.17 9.03
C LEU A 202 -15.10 -36.52 8.33
N LEU A 203 -14.05 -36.64 7.50
CA LEU A 203 -13.67 -37.92 6.89
C LEU A 203 -13.36 -38.98 7.95
N TYR A 204 -12.69 -38.59 9.04
CA TYR A 204 -12.37 -39.50 10.14
C TYR A 204 -13.60 -39.94 10.92
N ILE A 205 -14.52 -39.03 11.22
CA ILE A 205 -15.79 -39.33 11.92
C ILE A 205 -16.65 -40.27 11.09
N PHE A 206 -16.79 -39.99 9.79
CA PHE A 206 -17.63 -40.78 8.88
C PHE A 206 -16.90 -41.98 8.24
N ARG A 207 -15.66 -42.28 8.65
CA ARG A 207 -14.80 -43.28 7.99
C ARG A 207 -15.48 -44.64 7.83
N ASN A 208 -16.17 -45.12 8.86
CA ASN A 208 -16.79 -46.45 8.84
C ASN A 208 -17.94 -46.51 7.82
N PHE A 209 -18.76 -45.46 7.75
CA PHE A 209 -19.82 -45.34 6.74
C PHE A 209 -19.26 -45.24 5.32
N ILE A 210 -18.16 -44.52 5.14
CA ILE A 210 -17.47 -44.41 3.85
C ILE A 210 -16.92 -45.77 3.43
N PHE A 211 -16.19 -46.46 4.31
CA PHE A 211 -15.61 -47.77 4.01
C PHE A 211 -16.66 -48.84 3.73
N VAL A 212 -17.77 -48.85 4.50
CA VAL A 212 -18.88 -49.78 4.26
C VAL A 212 -19.52 -49.52 2.89
N ASN A 213 -19.83 -48.26 2.56
CA ASN A 213 -20.37 -47.91 1.23
C ASN A 213 -19.41 -48.26 0.09
N MET A 214 -18.11 -48.03 0.26
CA MET A 214 -17.10 -48.41 -0.74
C MET A 214 -17.06 -49.93 -0.96
N LYS A 215 -17.10 -50.74 0.12
CA LYS A 215 -17.13 -52.21 0.03
C LYS A 215 -18.41 -52.72 -0.63
N VAL A 216 -19.57 -52.14 -0.30
CA VAL A 216 -20.87 -52.52 -0.89
C VAL A 216 -20.90 -52.21 -2.39
N ASN A 217 -20.49 -51.00 -2.80
CA ASN A 217 -20.42 -50.64 -4.22
C ASN A 217 -19.44 -51.52 -5.00
N ARG A 218 -18.29 -51.89 -4.42
CA ARG A 218 -17.33 -52.80 -5.08
C ARG A 218 -17.92 -54.19 -5.30
N LYS A 219 -18.65 -54.73 -4.31
CA LYS A 219 -19.34 -56.02 -4.46
C LYS A 219 -20.44 -55.94 -5.51
N GLN A 220 -21.26 -54.89 -5.52
CA GLN A 220 -22.32 -54.72 -6.53
C GLN A 220 -21.75 -54.58 -7.95
N LEU A 221 -20.65 -53.84 -8.14
CA LEU A 221 -19.96 -53.75 -9.43
C LEU A 221 -19.37 -55.10 -9.89
N PHE A 222 -18.77 -55.86 -8.97
CA PHE A 222 -18.19 -57.17 -9.27
C PHE A 222 -19.26 -58.19 -9.66
N PHE A 223 -20.36 -58.27 -8.89
CA PHE A 223 -21.49 -59.13 -9.23
C PHE A 223 -22.21 -58.66 -10.50
N GLY A 224 -22.36 -57.34 -10.71
CA GLY A 224 -22.94 -56.79 -11.94
C GLY A 224 -22.16 -57.15 -13.21
N LYS A 225 -20.82 -57.22 -13.13
CA LYS A 225 -19.97 -57.70 -14.23
C LYS A 225 -20.06 -59.22 -14.45
N LEU A 226 -20.10 -59.98 -13.36
CA LEU A 226 -20.29 -61.44 -13.38
C LEU A 226 -21.63 -61.85 -14.03
N PHE A 227 -22.73 -61.15 -13.71
CA PHE A 227 -24.05 -61.43 -14.27
C PHE A 227 -24.26 -60.88 -15.68
N LYS A 228 -23.42 -59.94 -16.14
CA LYS A 228 -23.41 -59.46 -17.54
C LYS A 228 -22.46 -60.23 -18.46
N GLY A 229 -21.69 -61.19 -17.93
CA GLY A 229 -20.78 -62.02 -18.73
C GLY A 229 -19.55 -61.27 -19.26
N GLU A 230 -19.17 -60.15 -18.64
CA GLU A 230 -18.03 -59.30 -19.06
C GLU A 230 -16.76 -59.55 -18.21
N ALA A 231 -16.61 -60.73 -17.61
CA ALA A 231 -15.48 -61.10 -16.77
C ALA A 231 -14.37 -61.82 -17.55
#